data_AF-A0A645IU99-F1
#
_entry.id   AF-A0A645IU99-F1
#
_cell.length_a   1.000
_cell.length_b   1.000
_cell.length_c   1.000
_cell.angle_alpha   90.00
_cell.angle_beta   90.00
_cell.angle_gamma   90.00
#
_symmetry.space_group_name_H-M   'P 1'
#
loop_
_entity.id
_entity.type
_entity.pdbx_description
1 polymer ?
#
loop_
_entity_poly.entity_id
_entity_poly.type
_entity_poly.pdbx_seq_one_letter_code
_entity_poly.pdbx_strand_id
1 'polypeptide(L)'
;MGDQKYARVHKRLTELSLPGWGSRMVAINQALLGIKQKTDESLLHQAALIKNEAFFEKDLMRLIITNFGGVKLKPDATTTKQIGTLIANEYFEEYRSWAV
;
A
#
# COMPACT_ATOMS: atom_id res chain seq x y z
N MET A 1 -1.84 -17.02 0.57
CA MET A 1 -2.64 -15.97 1.24
C MET A 1 -2.12 -14.55 0.97
N GLY A 2 -0.80 -14.32 0.81
CA GLY A 2 -0.25 -12.96 0.64
C GLY A 2 -0.66 -12.14 -0.60
N ASP A 3 -1.29 -12.74 -1.63
CA ASP A 3 -1.75 -12.00 -2.82
C ASP A 3 -3.14 -11.36 -2.68
N GLN A 4 -3.96 -11.83 -1.73
CA GLN A 4 -5.35 -11.40 -1.66
C GLN A 4 -5.50 -9.95 -1.16
N LYS A 5 -4.59 -9.50 -0.29
CA LYS A 5 -4.62 -8.15 0.28
C LYS A 5 -4.38 -7.06 -0.78
N TYR A 6 -3.39 -7.27 -1.65
CA TYR A 6 -3.06 -6.30 -2.70
C TYR A 6 -4.04 -6.36 -3.87
N ALA A 7 -4.66 -7.53 -4.12
CA ALA A 7 -5.82 -7.61 -5.00
C ALA A 7 -7.00 -6.76 -4.47
N ARG A 8 -7.25 -6.75 -3.15
CA ARG A 8 -8.27 -5.88 -2.53
C ARG A 8 -7.92 -4.39 -2.64
N VAL A 9 -6.66 -4.01 -2.40
CA VAL A 9 -6.19 -2.63 -2.58
C VAL A 9 -6.35 -2.18 -4.04
N HIS A 10 -5.95 -3.02 -5.00
CA HIS A 10 -6.11 -2.75 -6.43
C HIS A 10 -7.58 -2.58 -6.83
N LYS A 11 -8.46 -3.46 -6.33
CA LYS A 11 -9.90 -3.38 -6.56
C LYS A 11 -10.47 -2.06 -6.02
N ARG A 12 -10.18 -1.70 -4.77
CA ARG A 12 -10.63 -0.43 -4.16
C ARG A 12 -10.12 0.80 -4.91
N LEU A 13 -8.87 0.77 -5.39
CA LEU A 13 -8.33 1.87 -6.19
C LEU A 13 -9.01 2.01 -7.55
N THR A 14 -9.45 0.90 -8.13
CA THR A 14 -10.25 0.91 -9.36
C THR A 14 -11.64 1.51 -9.09
N GLU A 15 -12.28 1.11 -7.99
CA GLU A 15 -13.60 1.61 -7.58
C GLU A 15 -13.60 3.11 -7.26
N LEU A 16 -12.51 3.63 -6.67
CA LEU A 16 -12.33 5.06 -6.39
C LEU A 16 -12.38 5.95 -7.65
N SER A 17 -12.26 5.37 -8.85
CA SER A 17 -12.42 6.08 -10.14
C SER A 17 -11.58 7.36 -10.22
N LEU A 18 -10.34 7.30 -9.73
CA LEU A 18 -9.44 8.46 -9.71
C LEU A 18 -9.22 9.00 -11.13
N PRO A 19 -9.44 10.31 -11.37
CA PRO A 19 -9.30 10.89 -12.71
C PRO A 19 -7.92 10.62 -13.31
N GLY A 20 -7.89 10.04 -14.51
CA GLY A 20 -6.64 9.75 -15.24
C GLY A 20 -5.91 8.46 -14.82
N TRP A 21 -6.43 7.71 -13.84
CA TRP A 21 -5.80 6.47 -13.36
C TRP A 21 -6.26 5.22 -14.13
N GLY A 22 -7.47 5.24 -14.72
CA GLY A 22 -8.03 4.08 -15.43
C GLY A 22 -7.19 3.55 -16.60
N SER A 23 -6.47 4.43 -17.31
CA SER A 23 -5.54 4.02 -18.38
C SER A 23 -4.16 3.58 -17.88
N ARG A 24 -3.91 3.68 -16.57
CA ARG A 24 -2.61 3.45 -15.93
C ARG A 24 -2.64 2.27 -14.95
N MET A 25 -3.65 1.40 -15.02
CA MET A 25 -3.83 0.29 -14.07
C MET A 25 -2.62 -0.66 -13.97
N VAL A 26 -1.93 -0.93 -15.08
CA VAL A 26 -0.69 -1.73 -15.07
C VAL A 26 0.41 -1.05 -14.25
N ALA A 27 0.61 0.25 -14.45
CA ALA A 27 1.60 1.04 -13.71
C ALA A 27 1.24 1.14 -12.22
N ILE A 28 -0.04 1.32 -11.90
CA ILE A 28 -0.56 1.32 -10.53
C ILE A 28 -0.26 -0.03 -9.87
N ASN A 29 -0.54 -1.14 -10.56
CA ASN A 29 -0.26 -2.48 -10.03
C ASN A 29 1.25 -2.68 -9.76
N GLN A 30 2.12 -2.26 -10.69
CA GLN A 30 3.56 -2.33 -10.49
C GLN A 30 4.02 -1.53 -9.26
N ALA A 31 3.50 -0.32 -9.07
CA ALA A 31 3.80 0.49 -7.89
C ALA A 31 3.32 -0.18 -6.60
N LEU A 32 2.11 -0.74 -6.60
CA LEU A 32 1.55 -1.47 -5.46
C LEU A 32 2.37 -2.71 -5.09
N LEU A 33 2.83 -3.49 -6.07
CA LEU A 33 3.71 -4.65 -5.84
C LEU A 33 5.07 -4.22 -5.27
N GLY A 34 5.63 -3.11 -5.73
CA GLY A 34 6.86 -2.55 -5.17
C GLY A 34 6.71 -2.09 -3.72
N ILE A 35 5.54 -1.53 -3.36
CA ILE A 35 5.22 -1.20 -1.95
C ILE A 35 5.11 -2.48 -1.14
N LYS A 36 4.35 -3.48 -1.62
CA LYS A 36 4.19 -4.79 -0.98
C LYS A 36 5.54 -5.39 -0.59
N GLN A 37 6.41 -5.55 -1.59
CA GLN A 37 7.70 -6.21 -1.41
C GLN A 37 8.53 -5.54 -0.31
N LYS A 38 8.60 -4.21 -0.33
CA LYS A 38 9.37 -3.44 0.66
C LYS A 38 8.74 -3.49 2.06
N THR A 39 7.42 -3.43 2.14
CA THR A 39 6.72 -3.53 3.42
C THR A 39 6.87 -4.93 4.03
N ASP A 40 6.69 -5.98 3.22
CA ASP A 40 6.89 -7.37 3.63
C ASP A 40 8.34 -7.61 4.11
N GLU A 41 9.34 -7.07 3.40
CA GLU A 41 10.75 -7.12 3.80
C GLU A 41 11.00 -6.42 5.14
N SER A 42 10.50 -5.19 5.32
CA SER A 42 10.61 -4.46 6.59
C SER A 42 9.99 -5.22 7.76
N LEU A 43 8.82 -5.83 7.56
CA LEU A 43 8.13 -6.60 8.61
C LEU A 43 8.80 -7.95 8.89
N LEU A 44 9.43 -8.58 7.89
CA LEU A 44 10.24 -9.77 8.08
C LEU A 44 11.45 -9.48 8.99
N HIS A 45 12.09 -8.33 8.80
CA HIS A 45 13.23 -7.91 9.63
C HIS A 45 12.81 -7.42 11.03
N GLN A 46 11.71 -6.67 11.13
CA GLN A 46 11.25 -6.11 12.39
C GLN A 46 9.72 -6.08 12.47
N ALA A 47 9.12 -7.23 12.79
CA ALA A 47 7.67 -7.37 12.90
C ALA A 47 7.03 -6.40 13.93
N ALA A 48 7.79 -5.94 14.93
CA ALA A 48 7.31 -4.96 15.91
C ALA A 48 6.98 -3.59 15.29
N LEU A 49 7.45 -3.28 14.08
CA LEU A 49 7.13 -2.02 13.40
C LEU A 49 5.64 -1.82 13.18
N ILE A 50 4.90 -2.91 12.95
CA ILE A 50 3.44 -2.85 12.75
C ILE A 50 2.69 -2.42 14.01
N LYS A 51 3.30 -2.58 15.21
CA LYS A 51 2.70 -2.15 16.48
C LYS A 51 2.80 -0.63 16.69
N ASN A 52 3.66 0.05 15.93
CA ASN A 52 3.75 1.50 15.93
C ASN A 52 3.05 2.05 14.67
N GLU A 53 1.72 2.20 14.77
CA GLU A 53 0.86 2.58 13.65
C GLU A 53 1.33 3.88 12.99
N ALA A 54 1.66 4.90 13.78
CA ALA A 54 2.12 6.20 13.26
C ALA A 54 3.44 6.08 12.47
N PHE A 55 4.38 5.24 12.93
CA PHE A 55 5.60 4.97 12.18
C PHE A 55 5.31 4.21 10.89
N PHE A 56 4.48 3.17 10.98
CA PHE A 56 4.13 2.32 9.85
C PHE A 56 3.40 3.10 8.74
N GLU A 57 2.42 3.94 9.09
CA GLU A 57 1.74 4.81 8.14
C GLU A 57 2.70 5.80 7.48
N LYS A 58 3.62 6.40 8.25
CA LYS A 58 4.63 7.32 7.71
C LYS A 58 5.58 6.62 6.72
N ASP A 59 5.97 5.39 7.01
CA ASP A 59 6.79 4.58 6.11
C ASP A 59 6.03 4.25 4.82
N LEU A 60 4.76 3.82 4.95
CA LEU A 60 3.89 3.59 3.80
C LEU A 60 3.72 4.84 2.92
N MET A 61 3.53 6.02 3.49
CA MET A 61 3.46 7.27 2.72
C MET A 61 4.74 7.50 1.90
N ARG A 62 5.91 7.27 2.48
CA ARG A 62 7.20 7.38 1.78
C ARG A 62 7.30 6.36 0.64
N LEU A 63 6.89 5.11 0.89
CA LEU A 63 6.89 4.05 -0.11
C LEU A 63 5.92 4.34 -1.25
N ILE A 64 4.74 4.88 -0.97
CA ILE A 64 3.76 5.27 -2.00
C ILE A 64 4.34 6.35 -2.90
N ILE A 65 4.87 7.44 -2.34
CA ILE A 65 5.47 8.53 -3.13
C ILE A 65 6.60 7.99 -4.02
N THR A 66 7.47 7.14 -3.46
CA THR A 66 8.62 6.57 -4.17
C THR A 66 8.19 5.64 -5.32
N ASN A 67 7.32 4.67 -5.04
CA ASN A 67 6.93 3.66 -6.04
C ASN A 67 6.02 4.22 -7.13
N PHE A 68 5.07 5.10 -6.77
CA PHE A 68 4.26 5.79 -7.77
C PHE A 68 5.11 6.75 -8.62
N GLY A 69 6.07 7.45 -8.00
CA GLY A 69 7.03 8.29 -8.71
C GLY A 69 7.84 7.50 -9.75
N GLY A 70 8.29 6.29 -9.42
CA GLY A 70 9.02 5.39 -10.32
C GLY A 70 8.25 5.00 -11.58
N VAL A 71 6.91 4.88 -11.48
CA VAL A 71 6.03 4.61 -12.63
C VAL A 71 5.45 5.87 -13.26
N LYS A 72 6.02 7.05 -12.97
CA LYS A 72 5.55 8.37 -13.46
C LYS A 72 4.08 8.65 -13.13
N LEU A 73 3.66 8.30 -11.91
CA LEU A 73 2.38 8.69 -11.32
C LEU A 73 2.64 9.51 -10.06
N LYS A 74 1.88 10.59 -9.88
CA LYS A 74 2.01 11.46 -8.71
C LYS A 74 0.63 11.63 -8.07
N PRO A 75 0.23 10.72 -7.16
CA PRO A 75 -0.95 10.96 -6.34
C PRO A 75 -0.78 12.27 -5.57
N ASP A 76 -1.85 13.01 -5.39
CA ASP A 76 -1.86 14.15 -4.47
C ASP A 76 -1.80 13.66 -3.01
N ALA A 77 -1.72 14.59 -2.05
CA ALA A 77 -1.62 14.25 -0.64
C ALA A 77 -2.84 13.45 -0.14
N THR A 78 -4.04 13.79 -0.62
CA THR A 78 -5.29 13.11 -0.26
C THR A 78 -5.29 11.67 -0.74
N THR A 79 -4.97 11.45 -2.00
CA THR A 79 -4.89 10.14 -2.65
C THR A 79 -3.79 9.29 -2.02
N THR A 80 -2.63 9.90 -1.73
CA THR A 80 -1.52 9.22 -1.05
C THR A 80 -1.94 8.72 0.32
N LYS A 81 -2.64 9.56 1.11
CA LYS A 81 -3.15 9.19 2.42
C LYS A 81 -4.19 8.07 2.33
N GLN A 82 -5.12 8.17 1.38
CA GLN A 82 -6.13 7.12 1.15
C GLN A 82 -5.50 5.77 0.80
N ILE A 83 -4.54 5.74 -0.13
CA ILE A 83 -3.80 4.53 -0.48
C ILE A 83 -3.06 3.98 0.75
N GLY A 84 -2.41 4.86 1.53
CA GLY A 84 -1.72 4.49 2.77
C GLY A 84 -2.64 3.81 3.77
N THR A 85 -3.80 4.40 4.06
CA THR A 85 -4.80 3.82 4.97
C THR A 85 -5.33 2.48 4.45
N LEU A 86 -5.61 2.36 3.14
CA LEU A 86 -6.06 1.11 2.55
C LEU A 86 -5.04 -0.02 2.73
N ILE A 87 -3.76 0.27 2.47
CA ILE A 87 -2.68 -0.70 2.65
C ILE A 87 -2.48 -1.01 4.14
N ALA A 88 -2.45 0.00 5.00
CA ALA A 88 -2.22 -0.18 6.43
C ALA A 88 -3.27 -1.10 7.07
N ASN A 89 -4.55 -0.87 6.75
CA ASN A 89 -5.65 -1.69 7.25
C ASN A 89 -5.49 -3.17 6.87
N GLU A 90 -5.06 -3.46 5.65
CA GLU A 90 -4.83 -4.82 5.19
C GLU A 90 -3.70 -5.52 5.96
N TYR A 91 -2.63 -4.81 6.30
CA TYR A 91 -1.56 -5.36 7.15
C TYR A 91 -2.00 -5.53 8.60
N PHE A 92 -2.76 -4.58 9.16
CA PHE A 92 -3.27 -4.70 10.52
C PHE A 92 -4.28 -5.85 10.67
N GLU A 93 -5.14 -6.06 9.67
CA GLU A 93 -6.07 -7.19 9.63
C GLU A 93 -5.33 -8.53 9.56
N GLU A 94 -4.33 -8.65 8.69
CA GLU A 94 -3.53 -9.87 8.60
C GLU A 94 -2.75 -10.13 9.89
N TYR A 95 -2.13 -9.10 10.48
CA TYR A 95 -1.42 -9.23 11.75
C TYR A 95 -2.33 -9.68 12.89
N ARG A 96 -3.53 -9.10 13.00
CA ARG A 96 -4.54 -9.54 13.97
C ARG A 96 -4.94 -11.00 13.74
N SER A 97 -5.02 -11.45 12.49
CA SER A 97 -5.32 -12.86 12.17
C SER A 97 -4.19 -13.83 12.51
N TRP A 98 -2.92 -13.37 12.59
CA TRP A 98 -1.79 -14.20 13.02
C TRP A 98 -1.57 -14.18 14.54
N ALA A 99 -2.03 -13.13 15.21
CA ALA A 99 -1.90 -12.96 16.66
C ALA A 99 -2.97 -13.71 17.46
N VAL A 100 -3.94 -14.34 16.79
CA VAL A 100 -4.98 -15.23 17.34
C VAL A 100 -4.58 -16.68 17.10
#